data_AF-A0A8C5D9Z6-F1
#
_entry.id   AF-A0A8C5D9Z6-F1
#
_cell.length_a   1.000
_cell.length_b   1.000
_cell.length_c   1.000
_cell.angle_alpha   90.00
_cell.angle_beta   90.00
_cell.angle_gamma   90.00
#
_symmetry.space_group_name_H-M   'P 1'
#
loop_
_entity.id
_entity.type
_entity.pdbx_description
1 polymer ?
#
loop_
_entity_poly.entity_id
_entity_poly.type
_entity_poly.pdbx_seq_one_letter_code
_entity_poly.pdbx_strand_id
1 'polypeptide(L)' 'NTVHELLDLITPLVILSFTHWFIVNPGECPNFVPSPYFKPCADKCSNDYDCAYNEKCCYQGCGRTCVAIQQGKT' A
#
# COMPACT_ATOMS: atom_id res chain seq x y z
N ASN A 1 -12.05 -10.67 1.31
CA ASN A 1 -11.42 -11.54 2.31
C ASN A 1 -11.74 -11.06 3.72
N THR A 2 -12.85 -11.58 4.24
CA THR A 2 -13.15 -11.93 5.64
C THR A 2 -12.91 -10.95 6.81
N VAL A 3 -12.45 -9.72 6.59
CA VAL A 3 -12.30 -8.71 7.65
C VAL A 3 -13.29 -7.53 7.51
N HIS A 4 -13.99 -7.44 6.38
CA HIS A 4 -14.88 -6.32 6.06
C HIS A 4 -16.29 -6.49 6.65
N GLU A 5 -16.75 -7.73 6.90
CA GLU A 5 -18.15 -8.03 7.28
C GLU A 5 -18.40 -8.02 8.81
N LEU A 6 -17.40 -7.69 9.62
CA LEU A 6 -17.51 -7.64 11.11
C LEU A 6 -17.36 -6.23 11.69
N LEU A 7 -17.07 -5.21 10.87
CA LEU A 7 -16.86 -3.84 11.32
C LEU A 7 -18.13 -2.96 11.32
N ASP A 8 -19.25 -3.44 10.75
CA ASP A 8 -20.49 -2.65 10.62
C ASP A 8 -21.36 -2.59 11.89
N LEU A 9 -20.92 -3.20 13.00
CA LEU A 9 -21.73 -3.32 14.23
C LEU A 9 -21.22 -2.52 15.43
N ILE A 10 -20.09 -1.79 15.34
CA ILE A 10 -19.48 -1.13 16.51
C ILE A 10 -19.33 0.38 16.29
N THR A 11 -20.42 1.11 16.53
CA THR A 11 -20.53 2.55 16.92
C THR A 11 -19.95 3.64 15.98
N PRO A 12 -20.65 4.78 15.80
CA PRO A 12 -20.20 5.88 14.93
C PRO A 12 -18.88 6.54 15.39
N LEU A 13 -18.46 6.35 16.65
CA LEU A 13 -17.20 6.88 17.19
C LEU A 13 -15.95 6.12 16.71
N VAL A 14 -16.10 4.84 16.36
CA VAL A 14 -14.98 4.00 15.91
C VAL A 14 -14.58 4.36 14.48
N ILE A 15 -15.55 4.74 13.64
CA ILE A 15 -15.30 5.14 12.24
C ILE A 15 -14.31 6.31 12.14
N LEU A 16 -14.36 7.30 13.04
CA LEU A 16 -13.50 8.50 12.99
C LEU A 16 -12.03 8.22 13.32
N SER A 17 -11.75 7.22 14.15
CA SER A 17 -10.39 6.77 14.46
C SER A 17 -9.84 5.83 13.39
N PHE A 18 -10.71 5.03 12.76
CA PHE A 18 -10.31 4.19 11.62
C PHE A 18 -10.08 5.00 10.34
N THR A 19 -10.86 6.04 10.03
CA THR A 19 -10.60 6.92 8.86
C THR A 19 -9.27 7.66 8.94
N HIS A 20 -8.80 7.99 10.15
CA HIS A 20 -7.47 8.56 10.39
C HIS A 20 -6.34 7.52 10.34
N TRP A 21 -6.64 6.23 10.37
CA TRP A 21 -5.67 5.18 10.09
C TRP A 21 -5.52 4.94 8.58
N PHE A 22 -6.61 5.14 7.82
CA PHE A 22 -6.61 5.16 6.35
C PHE A 22 -5.99 6.43 5.76
N ILE A 23 -4.88 6.94 6.33
CA ILE A 23 -4.01 7.87 5.61
C ILE A 23 -3.33 7.05 4.51
N VAL A 24 -4.05 6.90 3.40
CA VAL A 24 -3.48 6.49 2.14
C VAL A 24 -2.41 7.53 1.84
N ASN A 25 -1.12 7.13 1.87
CA ASN A 25 -0.05 8.00 1.39
C ASN A 25 -0.46 8.47 -0.02
N PRO A 26 -0.78 9.77 -0.21
CA PRO A 26 -1.40 10.25 -1.43
C PRO A 26 -0.38 10.14 -2.57
N GLY A 27 -0.66 9.31 -3.56
CA GLY A 27 0.26 9.02 -4.65
C GLY A 27 0.11 7.60 -5.17
N GLU A 28 0.66 7.35 -6.35
CA GLU A 28 0.59 6.06 -7.03
C GLU A 28 1.96 5.40 -7.10
N CYS A 29 1.97 4.07 -7.26
CA CYS A 29 3.19 3.35 -7.59
C CYS A 29 3.74 3.87 -8.93
N PRO A 30 5.06 4.04 -9.06
CA PRO A 30 5.65 4.36 -10.35
C PRO A 30 5.29 3.28 -11.37
N ASN A 31 5.02 3.69 -12.61
CA ASN A 31 4.83 2.75 -13.70
C ASN A 31 6.17 2.05 -13.99
N PHE A 32 6.26 0.77 -13.64
CA PHE A 32 7.38 -0.09 -14.01
C PHE A 32 6.97 -0.98 -15.18
N VAL A 33 7.82 -1.09 -16.20
CA VAL A 33 7.63 -2.07 -17.27
C VAL A 33 8.01 -3.45 -16.71
N PRO A 34 7.07 -4.39 -16.55
CA PRO A 34 7.40 -5.71 -16.04
C PRO A 34 8.28 -6.44 -17.06
N SER A 35 9.50 -6.81 -16.66
CA SER A 35 10.32 -7.74 -17.41
C SER A 35 9.91 -9.18 -17.09
N PRO A 36 9.76 -10.08 -18.08
CA PRO A 36 9.41 -11.47 -17.81
C PRO A 36 10.57 -12.29 -17.20
N TYR A 37 11.77 -11.72 -17.09
CA TYR A 37 13.00 -12.44 -16.73
C TYR A 37 13.52 -12.13 -15.31
N PHE A 38 12.67 -12.19 -14.29
CA PHE A 38 13.15 -12.08 -12.91
C PHE A 38 13.33 -13.44 -12.26
N LYS A 39 14.46 -13.64 -11.57
CA LYS A 39 14.58 -14.74 -10.61
C LYS A 39 13.59 -14.50 -9.47
N PRO A 40 12.97 -15.54 -8.89
CA PRO A 40 12.13 -15.37 -7.70
C PRO A 40 12.90 -14.62 -6.61
N CYS A 41 12.25 -13.64 -5.99
CA CYS A 41 12.79 -12.90 -4.85
C CYS A 41 11.71 -12.69 -3.79
N ALA A 42 12.15 -12.50 -2.55
CA ALA A 42 11.24 -12.27 -1.44
C ALA A 42 10.67 -10.84 -1.47
N ASP A 43 9.43 -10.70 -1.03
CA ASP A 43 8.82 -9.42 -0.74
C ASP A 43 9.51 -8.77 0.46
N LYS A 44 9.80 -7.47 0.37
CA LYS A 44 10.37 -6.66 1.45
C LYS A 44 9.32 -5.90 2.25
N CYS A 45 8.11 -5.79 1.70
CA CYS A 45 6.95 -5.17 2.34
C CYS A 45 5.69 -5.94 1.92
N SER A 46 4.68 -5.95 2.77
CA SER A 46 3.36 -6.49 2.47
C SER A 46 2.36 -5.38 2.14
N ASN A 47 2.48 -4.22 2.77
CA ASN A 47 1.54 -3.10 2.67
C ASN A 47 2.26 -1.74 2.87
N ASP A 48 1.56 -0.63 2.59
CA ASP A 48 2.13 0.73 2.66
C ASP A 48 2.58 1.13 4.08
N TYR A 49 2.02 0.52 5.14
CA TYR A 49 2.39 0.79 6.53
C TYR A 49 3.74 0.16 6.92
N ASP A 50 4.24 -0.78 6.12
CA ASP A 50 5.58 -1.34 6.29
C ASP A 50 6.67 -0.39 5.79
N CYS A 51 6.29 0.69 5.10
CA CYS A 51 7.18 1.65 4.44
C CYS A 51 7.27 2.98 5.21
N ALA A 52 8.29 3.78 4.88
CA ALA A 52 8.45 5.10 5.49
C ALA A 52 7.35 6.08 5.02
N TYR A 53 7.27 7.22 5.68
CA TYR A 53 6.40 8.31 5.23
C TYR A 53 6.73 8.72 3.79
N ASN A 54 5.71 8.92 2.95
CA ASN A 54 5.81 9.16 1.49
C ASN A 54 6.34 7.98 0.66
N GLU A 55 6.30 6.75 1.17
CA GLU A 55 6.56 5.55 0.39
C GLU A 55 5.31 4.67 0.30
N LYS A 56 5.28 3.82 -0.72
CA LYS A 56 4.25 2.79 -0.91
C LYS A 56 4.89 1.46 -1.21
N CYS A 57 4.21 0.39 -0.82
CA CYS A 57 4.65 -0.97 -1.07
C CYS A 57 4.20 -1.40 -2.47
N CYS A 58 5.12 -1.33 -3.43
CA CYS A 58 4.83 -1.53 -4.84
C CYS A 58 5.50 -2.77 -5.41
N TYR A 59 4.88 -3.39 -6.41
CA TYR A 59 5.49 -4.51 -7.14
C TYR A 59 6.59 -3.99 -8.05
N GLN A 60 7.82 -4.44 -7.82
CA GLN A 60 8.98 -4.09 -8.62
C GLN A 60 9.77 -5.35 -8.95
N GLY A 61 9.68 -5.76 -10.21
CA GLY A 61 10.36 -6.94 -10.70
C GLY A 61 9.74 -8.25 -10.24
N CYS A 62 10.42 -9.00 -9.37
CA CYS A 62 9.95 -10.30 -8.85
C CYS A 62 9.19 -10.21 -7.52
N GLY A 63 9.21 -9.06 -6.84
CA GLY A 63 8.65 -8.91 -5.51
C GLY A 63 8.29 -7.47 -5.17
N ARG A 64 7.86 -7.25 -3.93
CA ARG A 64 7.41 -5.96 -3.41
C ARG A 64 8.52 -5.23 -2.68
N THR A 65 8.60 -3.92 -2.91
CA THR A 65 9.53 -3.03 -2.20
C THR A 65 8.89 -1.68 -1.94
N CYS A 66 9.33 -1.03 -0.87
CA CYS A 66 8.98 0.36 -0.60
C CYS A 66 9.61 1.26 -1.66
N VAL A 67 8.79 2.07 -2.31
CA VAL A 67 9.22 3.05 -3.32
C VAL A 67 8.63 4.40 -2.98
N ALA A 68 9.40 5.46 -3.25
CA ALA A 68 8.90 6.81 -3.14
C ALA A 68 7.72 7.03 -4.09
N ILE A 69 6.65 7.62 -3.57
CA ILE A 69 5.50 8.02 -4.38
C ILE A 69 5.91 9.03 -5.45
N GLN A 70 5.42 8.86 -6.66
CA GLN A 70 5.41 9.95 -7.62
C GLN A 70 4.24 10.85 -7.24
N GLN A 71 4.52 12.06 -6.72
CA GLN A 71 3.47 13.06 -6.57
C GLN A 71 2.96 13.36 -7.98
N GLY A 72 1.68 13.10 -8.22
CA GLY A 72 1.07 13.27 -9.53
C GLY A 72 1.47 14.62 -10.13
N LYS A 73 2.17 14.57 -11.27
CA LYS A 73 2.45 15.76 -12.06
C LYS A 73 1.10 16.26 -12.57
N THR A 74 0.67 17.40 -12.07
CA THR A 74 -0.51 18.16 -12.52
C THR A 74 -0.50 18.42 -14.01
#